data_AF-A0A229TDE7-F1
#
_entry.id   AF-A0A229TDE7-F1
#
_cell.length_a   1.000
_cell.length_b   1.000
_cell.length_c   1.000
_cell.angle_alpha   90.00
_cell.angle_beta   90.00
_cell.angle_gamma   90.00
#
_symmetry.space_group_name_H-M   'P 1'
#
loop_
_entity.id
_entity.type
_entity.pdbx_description
1 polymer ?
#
loop_
_entity_poly.entity_id
_entity_poly.type
_entity_poly.pdbx_seq_one_letter_code
_entity_poly.pdbx_strand_id
1 'polypeptide(L)'
;MDCLFVGAALHSRSHDDANSEGETMCGKCDRPGGHLRHLCEIVGEHGWAVISFEGNGSRPPWAYTVGLTGRGIPELVVTAMEPHQARDVLNDVAAHLLHTGEPDLEPGERLPGPGNLLLEAVAVEVPWVHLTVAVDLYSPEIRATQLVHADARGRWPWHRGWLGPGGRQPVLGPRAGAVLAQLANPPWP
;
A
#
# COMPACT_ATOMS: atom_id res chain seq x y z
N MET A 1 -14.16 2.88 13.90
CA MET A 1 -13.26 2.86 12.72
C MET A 1 -12.30 1.73 12.98
N ASP A 2 -12.67 0.54 12.54
CA ASP A 2 -11.91 -0.67 12.81
C ASP A 2 -10.68 -0.68 11.90
N CYS A 3 -9.52 -0.33 12.46
CA CYS A 3 -8.24 -0.42 11.76
C CYS A 3 -7.75 -1.87 11.89
N LEU A 4 -7.75 -2.61 10.79
CA LEU A 4 -7.16 -3.95 10.73
C LEU A 4 -5.64 -3.80 10.52
N PHE A 5 -4.87 -4.06 11.57
CA PHE A 5 -3.42 -4.23 11.50
C PHE A 5 -3.12 -5.70 11.27
N VAL A 6 -2.46 -6.02 10.15
CA VAL A 6 -1.91 -7.37 9.96
C VAL A 6 -0.49 -7.25 9.46
N GLY A 7 0.44 -7.83 10.23
CA GLY A 7 1.84 -7.99 9.85
C GLY A 7 1.98 -8.96 8.68
N ALA A 8 2.97 -8.72 7.82
CA ALA A 8 3.32 -9.64 6.75
C ALA A 8 3.95 -10.90 7.35
N ALA A 9 3.31 -12.05 7.14
CA ALA A 9 3.96 -13.34 7.37
C ALA A 9 4.98 -13.56 6.26
N LEU A 10 6.27 -13.45 6.58
CA LEU A 10 7.30 -14.14 5.81
C LEU A 10 6.97 -15.64 5.86
N HIS A 11 6.61 -16.20 4.71
CA HIS A 11 6.38 -17.63 4.54
C HIS A 11 7.60 -18.41 5.05
N SER A 12 7.47 -19.08 6.20
CA SER A 12 8.29 -20.23 6.54
C SER A 12 7.42 -21.48 6.46
N ARG A 13 7.82 -22.40 5.59
CA ARG A 13 7.20 -23.72 5.44
C ARG A 13 7.50 -24.59 6.68
N SER A 14 6.46 -25.34 7.08
CA SER A 14 6.48 -26.67 7.69
C SER A 14 7.16 -26.86 9.05
N HIS A 15 6.37 -27.02 10.11
CA HIS A 15 6.46 -28.16 11.01
C HIS A 15 5.10 -28.42 11.69
N ASP A 16 4.73 -29.69 11.75
CA ASP A 16 3.52 -30.22 12.39
C ASP A 16 3.53 -30.05 13.93
N ASP A 17 2.30 -30.12 14.46
CA ASP A 17 1.87 -30.63 15.78
C ASP A 17 1.28 -29.65 16.82
N ALA A 18 -0.03 -29.87 17.01
CA ALA A 18 -0.80 -30.01 18.25
C ALA A 18 -1.07 -28.81 19.18
N ASN A 19 -2.33 -28.37 19.11
CA ASN A 19 -3.30 -28.19 20.21
C ASN A 19 -2.86 -27.51 21.53
N SER A 20 -3.40 -26.31 21.80
CA SER A 20 -4.01 -25.99 23.10
C SER A 20 -4.86 -24.72 23.00
N GLU A 21 -6.08 -24.83 23.52
CA GLU A 21 -7.10 -23.79 23.71
C GLU A 21 -6.59 -22.61 24.55
N GLY A 22 -7.15 -21.42 24.33
CA GLY A 22 -6.84 -20.23 25.12
C GLY A 22 -7.49 -18.93 24.60
N GLU A 23 -8.80 -18.82 24.85
CA GLU A 23 -9.50 -17.58 25.21
C GLU A 23 -9.56 -16.37 24.25
N THR A 24 -10.78 -16.19 23.74
CA THR A 24 -11.42 -14.96 23.28
C THR A 24 -11.29 -13.77 24.25
N MET A 25 -10.97 -12.57 23.73
CA MET A 25 -11.60 -11.24 24.00
C MET A 25 -10.60 -10.11 23.68
N CYS A 26 -10.75 -9.34 22.60
CA CYS A 26 -11.74 -8.27 22.39
C CYS A 26 -11.67 -7.12 23.42
N GLY A 27 -11.24 -5.95 22.94
CA GLY A 27 -11.75 -4.67 23.42
C GLY A 27 -10.98 -3.96 24.52
N LYS A 28 -9.97 -3.15 24.13
CA LYS A 28 -9.78 -1.73 24.53
C LYS A 28 -8.45 -1.19 23.99
N CYS A 29 -8.43 -0.81 22.71
CA CYS A 29 -7.41 0.08 22.16
C CYS A 29 -7.90 1.53 22.28
N ASP A 30 -7.91 2.07 23.50
CA ASP A 30 -8.29 3.47 23.73
C ASP A 30 -7.37 4.13 24.78
N ARG A 31 -6.07 4.15 24.46
CA ARG A 31 -5.09 5.03 25.13
C ARG A 31 -4.38 5.88 24.07
N PRO A 32 -4.15 7.18 24.35
CA PRO A 32 -3.25 7.97 23.51
C PRO A 32 -1.88 7.27 23.47
N GLY A 33 -1.43 6.88 22.27
CA GLY A 33 -0.13 6.22 22.04
C GLY A 33 -0.12 4.69 22.03
N GLY A 34 -1.21 3.99 22.40
CA GLY A 34 -1.24 2.52 22.38
C GLY A 34 -1.20 1.92 20.97
N HIS A 35 -1.79 2.64 20.02
CA HIS A 35 -1.85 2.28 18.61
C HIS A 35 -0.47 2.30 17.92
N LEU A 36 0.30 3.36 18.15
CA LEU A 36 1.66 3.50 17.65
C LEU A 36 2.59 2.43 18.23
N ARG A 37 2.46 2.10 19.51
CA ARG A 37 3.25 1.04 20.13
C ARG A 37 3.02 -0.32 19.46
N HIS A 38 1.75 -0.71 19.29
CA HIS A 38 1.42 -1.97 18.65
C HIS A 38 1.92 -2.02 17.20
N LEU A 39 1.82 -0.89 16.48
CA LEU A 39 2.36 -0.77 15.14
C LEU A 39 3.89 -0.94 15.13
N CYS A 40 4.60 -0.30 16.05
CA CYS A 40 6.05 -0.45 16.19
C CYS A 40 6.46 -1.90 16.51
N GLU A 41 5.66 -2.63 17.30
CA GLU A 41 5.87 -4.05 17.58
C GLU A 41 5.75 -4.87 16.29
N ILE A 42 4.70 -4.65 15.48
CA ILE A 42 4.51 -5.32 14.18
C ILE A 42 5.66 -4.96 13.22
N VAL A 43 6.03 -3.69 13.12
CA VAL A 43 7.12 -3.23 12.25
C VAL A 43 8.46 -3.82 12.70
N GLY A 44 8.70 -3.92 14.01
CA GLY A 44 9.91 -4.52 14.57
C GLY A 44 10.00 -6.02 14.28
N GLU A 45 8.88 -6.74 14.37
CA GLU A 45 8.83 -8.20 14.16
C GLU A 45 8.86 -8.57 12.67
N HIS A 46 8.07 -7.88 11.83
CA HIS A 46 7.84 -8.25 10.44
C HIS A 46 8.57 -7.36 9.43
N GLY A 47 9.11 -6.23 9.88
CA GLY A 47 9.78 -5.24 9.04
C GLY A 47 8.86 -4.17 8.46
N TRP A 48 7.57 -4.43 8.31
CA TRP A 48 6.53 -3.46 7.96
C TRP A 48 5.16 -3.93 8.45
N ALA A 49 4.22 -3.00 8.47
CA ALA A 49 2.80 -3.23 8.70
C ALA A 49 1.97 -2.65 7.55
N VAL A 50 0.76 -3.19 7.33
CA VAL A 50 -0.21 -2.60 6.40
C VAL A 50 -1.36 -1.97 7.19
N ILE A 51 -1.68 -0.72 6.87
CA ILE A 51 -2.83 0.01 7.41
C ILE A 51 -3.87 0.15 6.30
N SER A 52 -5.10 -0.26 6.58
CA SER A 52 -6.22 -0.20 5.62
C SER A 52 -7.36 0.67 6.15
N PHE A 53 -8.01 1.38 5.23
CA PHE A 53 -9.17 2.21 5.49
C PHE A 53 -10.31 1.81 4.57
N GLU A 54 -11.48 1.58 5.16
CA GLU A 54 -12.70 1.34 4.40
C GLU A 54 -13.13 2.59 3.63
N GLY A 55 -13.82 2.36 2.51
CA GLY A 55 -14.47 3.43 1.77
C GLY A 55 -15.69 3.97 2.51
N ASN A 56 -16.03 5.25 2.28
CA ASN A 56 -17.16 5.90 2.94
C ASN A 56 -18.15 6.55 1.95
N GLY A 57 -18.25 5.98 0.74
CA GLY A 57 -19.07 6.49 -0.38
C GLY A 57 -18.47 7.72 -1.06
N SER A 58 -17.90 8.66 -0.29
CA SER A 58 -17.20 9.82 -0.83
C SER A 58 -15.75 9.51 -1.21
N ARG A 59 -15.09 8.59 -0.50
CA ARG A 59 -13.72 8.14 -0.76
C ARG A 59 -13.71 6.63 -0.94
N PRO A 60 -13.01 6.10 -1.96
CA PRO A 60 -12.85 4.67 -2.11
C PRO A 60 -11.94 4.12 -0.99
N PRO A 61 -11.98 2.80 -0.72
CA PRO A 61 -11.05 2.15 0.20
C PRO A 61 -9.60 2.36 -0.23
N TRP A 62 -8.66 2.38 0.71
CA TRP A 62 -7.24 2.53 0.43
C TRP A 62 -6.40 1.94 1.56
N ALA A 63 -5.16 1.61 1.26
CA ALA A 63 -4.22 1.07 2.22
C ALA A 63 -2.79 1.51 1.91
N TYR A 64 -1.92 1.48 2.91
CA TYR A 64 -0.50 1.75 2.73
C TYR A 64 0.36 0.99 3.74
N THR A 65 1.64 0.83 3.41
CA THR A 65 2.63 0.24 4.32
C THR A 65 3.18 1.27 5.29
N VAL A 66 3.58 0.82 6.47
CA VAL A 66 4.41 1.58 7.41
C VAL A 66 5.59 0.70 7.78
N GLY A 67 6.81 1.18 7.58
CA GLY A 67 8.02 0.48 8.02
C GLY A 67 9.08 0.32 6.94
N LEU A 68 8.68 0.38 5.66
CA LEU A 68 9.60 0.23 4.54
C LEU A 68 10.63 1.36 4.48
N THR A 69 10.24 2.55 4.93
CA THR A 69 11.14 3.70 5.04
C THR A 69 12.37 3.39 5.88
N GLY A 70 12.20 2.67 7.00
CA GLY A 70 13.31 2.25 7.87
C GLY A 70 14.28 1.26 7.21
N ARG A 71 13.90 0.70 6.06
CA ARG A 71 14.70 -0.22 5.23
C ARG A 71 15.22 0.43 3.96
N GLY A 72 15.01 1.75 3.78
CA GLY A 72 15.43 2.50 2.61
C GLY A 72 14.48 2.41 1.41
N ILE A 73 13.33 1.72 1.56
CA ILE A 73 12.34 1.51 0.49
C ILE A 73 11.18 2.50 0.68
N PRO A 74 10.61 3.10 -0.38
CA PRO A 74 9.41 3.92 -0.29
C PRO A 74 8.23 3.15 0.29
N GLU A 75 7.36 3.82 1.03
CA GLU A 75 6.10 3.19 1.44
C GLU A 75 5.22 2.91 0.21
N LEU A 76 4.55 1.77 0.21
CA LEU A 76 3.65 1.36 -0.86
C LEU A 76 2.22 1.78 -0.52
N VAL A 77 1.48 2.27 -1.52
CA VAL A 77 0.11 2.74 -1.37
C VAL A 77 -0.79 2.12 -2.44
N VAL A 78 -2.01 1.73 -2.09
CA VAL A 78 -3.04 1.37 -3.06
C VAL A 78 -4.35 2.08 -2.74
N THR A 79 -5.05 2.52 -3.78
CA THR A 79 -6.37 3.16 -3.66
C THR A 79 -7.40 2.39 -4.48
N ALA A 80 -8.66 2.51 -4.08
CA ALA A 80 -9.79 1.82 -4.69
C ALA A 80 -9.65 0.30 -4.75
N MET A 81 -9.17 -0.30 -3.65
CA MET A 81 -9.02 -1.74 -3.52
C MET A 81 -9.54 -2.21 -2.16
N GLU A 82 -10.30 -3.30 -2.14
CA GLU A 82 -10.84 -3.87 -0.90
C GLU A 82 -9.73 -4.23 0.09
N PRO A 83 -9.93 -4.04 1.42
CA PRO A 83 -8.86 -4.15 2.40
C PRO A 83 -8.07 -5.47 2.37
N HIS A 84 -8.74 -6.60 2.15
CA HIS A 84 -8.07 -7.89 2.05
C HIS A 84 -7.14 -7.97 0.82
N GLN A 85 -7.64 -7.59 -0.35
CA GLN A 85 -6.86 -7.59 -1.58
C GLN A 85 -5.71 -6.57 -1.51
N ALA A 86 -5.96 -5.41 -0.90
CA ALA A 86 -4.95 -4.37 -0.69
C ALA A 86 -3.78 -4.88 0.16
N ARG A 87 -4.08 -5.61 1.23
CA ARG A 87 -3.07 -6.24 2.09
C ARG A 87 -2.24 -7.26 1.34
N ASP A 88 -2.87 -8.13 0.55
CA ASP A 88 -2.16 -9.15 -0.22
C ASP A 88 -1.21 -8.51 -1.25
N VAL A 89 -1.70 -7.52 -2.01
CA VAL A 89 -0.89 -6.76 -2.98
C VAL A 89 0.29 -6.08 -2.30
N LEU A 90 0.05 -5.34 -1.21
CA LEU A 90 1.10 -4.57 -0.55
C LEU A 90 2.16 -5.48 0.09
N ASN A 91 1.74 -6.59 0.70
CA ASN A 91 2.69 -7.55 1.29
C ASN A 91 3.53 -8.26 0.23
N ASP A 92 2.93 -8.70 -0.87
CA ASP A 92 3.65 -9.42 -1.92
C ASP A 92 4.68 -8.51 -2.61
N VAL A 93 4.30 -7.26 -2.93
CA VAL A 93 5.23 -6.31 -3.56
C VAL A 93 6.32 -5.87 -2.57
N ALA A 94 5.98 -5.60 -1.30
CA ALA A 94 6.98 -5.26 -0.29
C ALA A 94 7.99 -6.39 -0.06
N ALA A 95 7.51 -7.64 0.03
CA ALA A 95 8.37 -8.82 0.18
C ALA A 95 9.26 -9.00 -1.06
N HIS A 96 8.74 -8.74 -2.26
CA HIS A 96 9.51 -8.81 -3.50
C HIS A 96 10.66 -7.80 -3.51
N LEU A 97 10.38 -6.51 -3.24
CA LEU A 97 11.39 -5.45 -3.23
C LEU A 97 12.51 -5.72 -2.21
N LEU A 98 12.14 -6.22 -1.03
CA LEU A 98 13.13 -6.61 -0.02
C LEU A 98 13.96 -7.82 -0.43
N HIS A 99 13.36 -8.78 -1.16
CA HIS A 99 14.06 -9.97 -1.62
C HIS A 99 15.03 -9.67 -2.78
N THR A 100 14.64 -8.82 -3.72
CA THR A 100 15.48 -8.41 -4.85
C THR A 100 16.56 -7.40 -4.44
N GLY A 101 16.33 -6.67 -3.34
CA GLY A 101 17.20 -5.58 -2.92
C GLY A 101 17.04 -4.33 -3.79
N GLU A 102 16.00 -4.27 -4.61
CA GLU A 102 15.67 -3.10 -5.41
C GLU A 102 15.00 -2.05 -4.52
N PRO A 103 15.61 -0.85 -4.37
CA PRO A 103 15.13 0.12 -3.41
C PRO A 103 13.83 0.79 -3.85
N ASP A 104 13.58 0.91 -5.16
CA ASP A 104 12.49 1.70 -5.74
C ASP A 104 11.90 0.98 -6.97
N LEU A 105 10.59 1.17 -7.19
CA LEU A 105 9.94 0.90 -8.48
C LEU A 105 9.99 2.16 -9.34
N GLU A 106 10.32 2.03 -10.62
CA GLU A 106 10.43 3.17 -11.51
C GLU A 106 9.03 3.73 -11.86
N PRO A 107 8.84 5.06 -11.91
CA PRO A 107 7.56 5.64 -12.32
C PRO A 107 7.11 5.15 -13.71
N GLY A 108 5.92 4.56 -13.79
CA GLY A 108 5.37 3.95 -15.00
C GLY A 108 5.77 2.49 -15.20
N GLU A 109 6.62 1.93 -14.35
CA GLU A 109 6.93 0.51 -14.34
C GLU A 109 5.65 -0.31 -14.11
N ARG A 110 5.53 -1.41 -14.86
CA ARG A 110 4.41 -2.34 -14.72
C ARG A 110 4.88 -3.66 -14.18
N LEU A 111 4.18 -4.11 -13.15
CA LEU A 111 4.49 -5.33 -12.42
C LEU A 111 3.23 -6.18 -12.23
N PRO A 112 3.37 -7.51 -12.22
CA PRO A 112 2.27 -8.40 -11.89
C PRO A 112 1.94 -8.28 -10.40
N GLY A 113 0.65 -8.28 -10.08
CA GLY A 113 0.14 -8.46 -8.73
C GLY A 113 -0.55 -9.82 -8.56
N PRO A 114 -1.02 -10.12 -7.33
CA PRO A 114 -1.78 -11.33 -7.03
C PRO A 114 -3.00 -11.50 -7.95
N GLY A 115 -3.27 -12.75 -8.37
CA GLY A 115 -4.47 -13.07 -9.14
C GLY A 115 -4.53 -12.45 -10.55
N ASN A 116 -3.38 -12.30 -11.23
CA ASN A 116 -3.24 -11.65 -12.55
C ASN A 116 -3.61 -10.16 -12.56
N LEU A 117 -3.60 -9.50 -11.39
CA LEU A 117 -3.75 -8.06 -11.31
C LEU A 117 -2.58 -7.39 -12.01
N LEU A 118 -2.84 -6.34 -12.79
CA LEU A 118 -1.79 -5.50 -13.37
C LEU A 118 -1.63 -4.24 -12.53
N LEU A 119 -0.41 -3.95 -12.14
CA LEU A 119 -0.03 -2.77 -11.36
C LEU A 119 0.85 -1.86 -12.21
N GLU A 120 0.73 -0.54 -12.03
CA GLU A 120 1.62 0.49 -12.58
C GLU A 120 2.10 1.36 -11.41
N ALA A 121 3.41 1.48 -11.25
CA ALA A 121 4.02 2.28 -10.21
C ALA A 121 3.87 3.78 -10.52
N VAL A 122 3.40 4.56 -9.56
CA VAL A 122 3.29 6.01 -9.65
C VAL A 122 3.90 6.61 -8.39
N ALA A 123 4.94 7.44 -8.54
CA ALA A 123 5.49 8.17 -7.41
C ALA A 123 4.41 9.09 -6.80
N VAL A 124 4.24 9.02 -5.49
CA VAL A 124 3.30 9.89 -4.76
C VAL A 124 3.92 11.27 -4.63
N GLU A 125 3.22 12.30 -5.11
CA GLU A 125 3.75 13.67 -5.13
C GLU A 125 3.86 14.28 -3.73
N VAL A 126 2.87 14.00 -2.88
CA VAL A 126 2.75 14.62 -1.55
C VAL A 126 2.43 13.52 -0.51
N PRO A 127 3.39 12.64 -0.15
CA PRO A 127 3.10 11.50 0.71
C PRO A 127 2.70 11.89 2.14
N TRP A 128 3.25 12.99 2.68
CA TRP A 128 3.03 13.38 4.08
C TRP A 128 1.60 13.81 4.40
N VAL A 129 0.79 14.22 3.41
CA VAL A 129 -0.63 14.55 3.64
C VAL A 129 -1.53 13.31 3.67
N HIS A 130 -1.02 12.16 3.23
CA HIS A 130 -1.77 10.92 3.10
C HIS A 130 -1.31 9.87 4.13
N LEU A 131 -0.01 9.75 4.38
CA LEU A 131 0.58 8.68 5.18
C LEU A 131 0.98 9.18 6.57
N THR A 132 0.04 9.77 7.31
CA THR A 132 0.32 10.43 8.60
C THR A 132 1.02 9.51 9.61
N VAL A 133 0.65 8.22 9.64
CA VAL A 133 1.28 7.27 10.56
C VAL A 133 2.74 7.00 10.19
N ALA A 134 3.07 6.89 8.89
CA ALA A 134 4.47 6.73 8.47
C ALA A 134 5.29 8.00 8.78
N VAL A 135 4.70 9.18 8.60
CA VAL A 135 5.32 10.46 8.96
C VAL A 135 5.63 10.52 10.45
N ASP A 136 4.69 10.10 11.31
CA ASP A 136 4.86 10.07 12.76
C ASP A 136 6.03 9.15 13.19
N LEU A 137 6.32 8.08 12.43
CA LEU A 137 7.43 7.16 12.71
C LEU A 137 8.76 7.61 12.11
N TYR A 138 8.77 8.21 10.92
CA TYR A 138 9.98 8.34 10.11
C TYR A 138 10.39 9.76 9.71
N SER A 139 9.62 10.81 10.08
CA SER A 139 9.74 12.21 9.58
C SER A 139 8.87 12.47 8.33
N PRO A 140 8.49 13.73 8.05
CA PRO A 140 7.79 14.11 6.81
C PRO A 140 8.55 13.81 5.51
N GLU A 141 9.86 13.57 5.58
CA GLU A 141 10.75 13.28 4.43
C GLU A 141 10.63 11.83 3.92
N ILE A 142 9.44 11.23 4.03
CA ILE A 142 9.16 9.89 3.50
C ILE A 142 8.94 9.93 1.99
N ARG A 143 9.30 8.83 1.32
CA ARG A 143 8.94 8.58 -0.08
C ARG A 143 7.80 7.57 -0.12
N ALA A 144 6.94 7.67 -1.12
CA ALA A 144 5.91 6.67 -1.34
C ALA A 144 5.66 6.40 -2.83
N THR A 145 5.30 5.16 -3.13
CA THR A 145 4.93 4.69 -4.47
C THR A 145 3.51 4.13 -4.42
N GLN A 146 2.63 4.70 -5.23
CA GLN A 146 1.31 4.15 -5.45
C GLN A 146 1.38 3.02 -6.47
N LEU A 147 0.81 1.87 -6.11
CA LEU A 147 0.52 0.76 -6.99
C LEU A 147 -0.87 0.98 -7.61
N VAL A 148 -0.93 1.72 -8.72
CA VAL A 148 -2.18 1.90 -9.47
C VAL A 148 -2.54 0.57 -10.12
N HIS A 149 -3.78 0.12 -9.98
CA HIS A 149 -4.20 -1.17 -10.51
C HIS A 149 -5.18 -1.06 -11.67
N ALA A 150 -5.04 -1.97 -12.64
CA ALA A 150 -6.05 -2.20 -13.65
C ALA A 150 -7.28 -2.93 -13.06
N ASP A 151 -8.40 -2.86 -13.75
CA ASP A 151 -9.55 -3.72 -13.47
C ASP A 151 -9.34 -5.15 -14.03
N ALA A 152 -10.26 -6.06 -13.72
CA ALA A 152 -10.20 -7.46 -14.17
C ALA A 152 -10.19 -7.64 -15.71
N ARG A 153 -10.49 -6.57 -16.47
CA ARG A 153 -10.48 -6.56 -17.94
C ARG A 153 -9.24 -5.83 -18.48
N GLY A 154 -8.25 -5.55 -17.64
CA GLY A 154 -7.00 -4.90 -17.99
C GLY A 154 -7.14 -3.40 -18.30
N ARG A 155 -8.27 -2.77 -17.94
CA ARG A 155 -8.43 -1.32 -18.12
C ARG A 155 -7.82 -0.59 -16.94
N TRP A 156 -7.18 0.53 -17.21
CA TRP A 156 -6.60 1.40 -16.18
C TRP A 156 -7.57 2.50 -15.76
N PRO A 157 -7.37 3.16 -14.60
CA PRO A 157 -8.27 4.22 -14.12
C PRO A 157 -8.44 5.40 -15.08
N TRP A 158 -7.43 5.68 -15.90
CA TRP A 158 -7.46 6.71 -16.94
C TRP A 158 -8.12 6.24 -18.25
N HIS A 159 -8.53 4.96 -18.35
CA HIS A 159 -9.31 4.46 -19.47
C HIS A 159 -10.81 4.55 -19.18
N ARG A 160 -11.59 4.90 -20.20
CA ARG A 160 -13.05 4.87 -20.10
C ARG A 160 -13.53 3.46 -19.76
N GLY A 161 -14.49 3.39 -18.83
CA GLY A 161 -15.10 2.13 -18.41
C GLY A 161 -14.28 1.29 -17.45
N TRP A 162 -13.26 1.86 -16.79
CA TRP A 162 -12.62 1.24 -15.63
C TRP A 162 -13.66 0.88 -14.56
N LEU A 163 -13.59 -0.35 -14.04
CA LEU A 163 -14.51 -0.87 -13.05
C LEU A 163 -13.76 -1.28 -11.78
N GLY A 164 -13.69 -0.38 -10.80
CA GLY A 164 -13.22 -0.72 -9.47
C GLY A 164 -14.00 -0.02 -8.36
N PRO A 165 -13.72 -0.38 -7.09
CA PRO A 165 -14.37 0.16 -5.90
C PRO A 165 -14.53 1.69 -5.93
N GLY A 166 -15.72 2.18 -5.61
CA GLY A 166 -16.02 3.62 -5.58
C GLY A 166 -16.07 4.30 -6.96
N GLY A 167 -16.01 3.54 -8.06
CA GLY A 167 -16.19 4.03 -9.44
C GLY A 167 -15.05 4.91 -9.97
N ARG A 168 -14.02 5.16 -9.16
CA ARG A 168 -12.80 5.87 -9.52
C ARG A 168 -11.64 5.42 -8.64
N GLN A 169 -10.44 5.46 -9.20
CA GLN A 169 -9.20 5.30 -8.44
C GLN A 169 -8.45 6.63 -8.41
N PRO A 170 -8.31 7.27 -7.25
CA PRO A 170 -7.44 8.43 -7.08
C PRO A 170 -5.99 8.05 -7.41
N VAL A 171 -5.35 8.79 -8.33
CA VAL A 171 -3.91 8.69 -8.61
C VAL A 171 -3.22 9.85 -7.92
N LEU A 172 -2.29 9.56 -7.01
CA LEU A 172 -1.72 10.49 -6.03
C LEU A 172 -0.44 11.20 -6.52
N GLY A 173 -0.16 11.12 -7.82
CA GLY A 173 0.99 11.75 -8.44
C GLY A 173 0.93 11.74 -9.96
N PRO A 174 1.90 12.38 -10.62
CA PRO A 174 1.95 12.49 -12.07
C PRO A 174 2.23 11.13 -12.71
N ARG A 175 1.52 10.84 -13.80
CA ARG A 175 1.78 9.63 -14.61
C ARG A 175 3.01 9.83 -15.47
N ALA A 176 3.95 8.90 -15.47
CA ALA A 176 5.13 8.94 -16.34
C ALA A 176 4.74 9.12 -17.82
N GLY A 177 3.76 8.37 -18.32
CA GLY A 177 3.26 8.54 -19.69
C GLY A 177 2.58 9.89 -19.97
N ALA A 178 1.98 10.53 -18.97
CA ALA A 178 1.41 11.88 -19.12
C ALA A 178 2.50 12.96 -19.09
N VAL A 179 3.52 12.80 -18.24
CA VAL A 179 4.68 13.68 -18.18
C VAL A 179 5.48 13.62 -19.48
N LEU A 180 5.74 12.43 -20.01
CA LEU A 180 6.41 12.28 -21.30
C LEU A 180 5.60 12.91 -22.45
N ALA A 181 4.27 12.77 -22.44
CA ALA A 181 3.41 13.43 -23.43
C ALA A 181 3.42 14.97 -23.29
N GLN A 182 3.50 15.50 -22.06
CA GLN A 182 3.65 16.94 -21.80
C GLN A 182 5.03 17.47 -22.19
N LEU A 183 6.10 16.71 -21.96
CA LEU A 183 7.44 17.07 -22.41
C LEU A 183 7.56 17.03 -23.94
N ALA A 184 6.88 16.08 -24.59
CA ALA A 184 6.81 16.00 -26.05
C ALA A 184 5.91 17.08 -26.67
N ASN A 185 5.05 17.72 -25.88
CA ASN A 185 4.16 18.79 -26.33
C ASN A 185 4.07 19.88 -25.25
N PRO A 186 5.14 20.69 -25.08
CA PRO A 186 5.21 21.68 -24.01
C PRO A 186 4.06 22.69 -24.14
N PRO A 187 3.54 23.21 -23.02
CA PRO A 187 2.39 24.13 -23.02
C PRO A 187 2.70 25.52 -23.59
N TRP A 188 3.93 25.76 -24.05
CA TRP A 188 4.36 27.02 -24.65
C TRP A 188 4.94 26.75 -26.06
N PRO A 189 4.74 27.69 -27.02
CA PRO A 189 5.18 27.54 -28.40
C PRO A 189 6.70 27.67 -28.59
#